data_AF-A0A5C3NLW4-F1
#
_entry.id   AF-A0A5C3NLW4-F1
#
_cell.length_a   1.000
_cell.length_b   1.000
_cell.length_c   1.000
_cell.angle_alpha   90.00
_cell.angle_beta   90.00
_cell.angle_gamma   90.00
#
_symmetry.space_group_name_H-M   'P 1'
#
loop_
_entity.id
_entity.type
_entity.pdbx_description
1 polymer ?
#
loop_
_entity_poly.entity_id
_entity_poly.type
_entity_poly.pdbx_seq_one_letter_code
_entity_poly.pdbx_strand_id
1 'polypeptide(L)'
;WVEIERFAQFTAHGTLQNPTEGRPLEVAAWMKRARKLTDYPIKNVDKFADAWLLWWKSNKPLSQAVDDLPANLDWAVLNVTGPNGLLLFMLSLAWW
;
A
#
# COMPACT_ATOMS: atom_id res chain seq x y z
N TRP A 1 13.79 0.83 1.95
CA TRP A 1 12.60 0.92 2.81
C TRP A 1 12.95 1.29 4.24
N VAL A 2 13.66 0.42 4.98
CA VAL A 2 14.00 0.68 6.40
C VAL A 2 14.78 1.98 6.56
N GLU A 3 15.61 2.34 5.57
CA GLU A 3 16.31 3.62 5.54
C GLU A 3 15.40 4.83 5.30
N ILE A 4 14.36 4.71 4.46
CA ILE A 4 13.37 5.78 4.24
C ILE A 4 12.53 5.98 5.51
N GLU A 5 12.07 4.89 6.12
CA GLU A 5 11.36 4.94 7.40
C GLU A 5 12.23 5.56 8.50
N ARG A 6 13.50 5.17 8.59
CA ARG A 6 14.47 5.69 9.55
C ARG A 6 14.77 7.18 9.30
N PHE A 7 15.00 7.56 8.05
CA PHE A 7 15.30 8.94 7.66
C PHE A 7 14.13 9.89 7.96
N ALA A 8 12.91 9.48 7.60
CA ALA A 8 11.70 10.25 7.85
C ALA A 8 11.19 10.12 9.30
N GLN A 9 11.90 9.40 10.17
CA GLN A 9 11.51 9.15 11.56
C GLN A 9 10.08 8.60 11.70
N PHE A 10 9.66 7.75 10.76
CA PHE A 10 8.35 7.15 10.77
C PHE A 10 8.18 6.28 12.03
N THR A 11 7.26 6.66 12.90
CA THR A 11 6.86 5.85 14.06
C THR A 11 5.69 4.97 13.65
N ALA A 12 5.79 3.65 13.86
CA ALA A 12 4.73 2.70 13.51
C ALA A 12 3.41 3.03 14.22
N HIS A 13 2.32 3.16 13.46
CA HIS A 13 1.01 3.59 13.95
C HIS A 13 -0.10 3.04 13.05
N GLY A 14 -1.11 2.43 13.68
CA GLY A 14 -2.28 1.85 13.04
C GLY A 14 -1.99 0.73 12.04
N THR A 15 -3.00 0.31 11.30
CA THR A 15 -2.90 -0.72 10.25
C THR A 15 -3.96 -0.42 9.19
N LEU A 16 -3.63 -0.66 7.91
CA LEU A 16 -4.60 -0.59 6.83
C LEU A 16 -5.78 -1.56 7.07
N GLN A 17 -6.92 -1.29 6.45
CA GLN A 17 -8.11 -2.14 6.55
C GLN A 17 -7.86 -3.53 5.94
N ASN A 18 -7.23 -3.59 4.77
CA ASN A 18 -6.97 -4.83 4.02
C ASN A 18 -5.48 -4.92 3.64
N PRO A 19 -4.58 -5.08 4.63
CA PRO A 19 -3.13 -4.97 4.45
C PRO A 19 -2.53 -6.13 3.65
N THR A 20 -3.19 -7.30 3.69
CA THR A 20 -2.71 -8.56 3.12
C THR A 20 -3.68 -9.14 2.10
N GLU A 21 -4.98 -8.89 2.25
CA GLU A 21 -6.01 -9.40 1.36
C GLU A 21 -5.93 -8.75 -0.02
N GLY A 22 -5.85 -9.57 -1.08
CA GLY A 22 -5.72 -9.10 -2.46
C GLY A 22 -4.34 -8.55 -2.82
N ARG A 23 -3.39 -8.48 -1.88
CA ARG A 23 -2.03 -7.98 -2.12
C ARG A 23 -1.32 -8.81 -3.20
N PRO A 24 -0.71 -8.18 -4.23
CA PRO A 24 0.03 -8.91 -5.26
C PRO A 24 1.19 -9.74 -4.67
N LEU A 25 1.43 -10.91 -5.25
CA LEU A 25 2.45 -11.85 -4.79
C LEU A 25 3.87 -11.26 -4.88
N GLU A 26 4.10 -10.41 -5.88
CA GLU A 26 5.34 -9.68 -6.11
C GLU A 26 5.66 -8.76 -4.92
N VAL A 27 4.65 -8.04 -4.40
CA VAL A 27 4.81 -7.20 -3.21
C VAL A 27 5.16 -8.06 -2.00
N ALA A 28 4.44 -9.17 -1.79
CA ALA A 28 4.73 -10.09 -0.69
C ALA A 28 6.14 -10.71 -0.79
N ALA A 29 6.59 -11.04 -2.00
CA ALA A 29 7.91 -11.59 -2.24
C ALA A 29 9.02 -10.56 -2.08
N TRP A 30 8.80 -9.31 -2.51
CA TRP A 30 9.70 -8.19 -2.24
C TRP A 30 9.85 -7.94 -0.74
N MET A 31 8.74 -7.95 0.01
CA MET A 31 8.75 -7.79 1.47
C MET A 31 9.62 -8.85 2.16
N LYS A 32 9.57 -10.11 1.70
CA LYS A 32 10.40 -11.21 2.22
C LYS A 32 11.89 -11.05 1.92
N ARG A 33 12.27 -10.33 0.87
CA ARG A 33 13.67 -10.14 0.43
C ARG A 33 14.36 -8.94 1.06
N ALA A 34 14.08 -8.70 2.35
CA ALA A 34 14.62 -7.58 3.13
C ALA A 34 14.26 -6.17 2.61
N ARG A 35 13.25 -6.02 1.73
CA ARG A 35 12.70 -4.72 1.32
C ARG A 35 13.76 -3.75 0.74
N LYS A 36 14.63 -4.28 -0.13
CA LYS A 36 15.69 -3.51 -0.81
C LYS A 36 15.07 -2.43 -1.72
N LEU A 37 15.74 -1.28 -1.83
CA LEU A 37 15.37 -0.20 -2.76
C LEU A 37 15.90 -0.48 -4.16
N THR A 38 15.47 -1.60 -4.72
CA THR A 38 15.82 -2.05 -6.07
C THR A 38 14.56 -2.56 -6.72
N ASP A 39 14.42 -2.36 -8.02
CA ASP A 39 13.27 -2.83 -8.79
C ASP A 39 13.05 -4.33 -8.60
N TYR A 40 11.78 -4.70 -8.46
CA TYR A 40 11.39 -6.11 -8.34
C TYR A 40 10.99 -6.63 -9.71
N PRO A 41 11.54 -7.76 -10.19
CA PRO A 41 11.22 -8.26 -11.51
C PRO A 41 9.75 -8.71 -11.59
N ILE A 42 8.95 -7.96 -12.33
CA ILE A 42 7.55 -8.25 -12.62
C ILE A 42 7.46 -8.91 -14.00
N LYS A 43 6.95 -10.14 -14.05
CA LYS A 43 6.87 -10.91 -15.30
C LYS A 43 5.79 -10.38 -16.27
N ASN A 44 4.68 -9.90 -15.73
CA ASN A 44 3.56 -9.37 -16.48
C ASN A 44 3.08 -8.12 -15.76
N VAL A 45 3.44 -6.96 -16.31
CA VAL A 45 3.18 -5.65 -15.70
C VAL A 45 1.68 -5.34 -15.69
N ASP A 46 0.95 -5.67 -16.77
CA ASP A 46 -0.49 -5.41 -16.85
C ASP A 46 -1.26 -6.16 -15.76
N LYS A 47 -0.97 -7.46 -15.62
CA LYS A 47 -1.59 -8.30 -14.56
C LYS A 47 -1.24 -7.80 -13.16
N PHE A 48 0.01 -7.34 -12.98
CA PHE A 48 0.43 -6.76 -11.71
C PHE A 48 -0.33 -5.45 -11.43
N ALA A 49 -0.44 -4.57 -12.42
CA ALA A 49 -1.13 -3.28 -12.31
C ALA A 49 -2.62 -3.48 -11.95
N ASP A 50 -3.30 -4.44 -12.59
CA ASP A 50 -4.70 -4.77 -12.28
C ASP A 50 -4.86 -5.26 -10.84
N ALA A 51 -4.00 -6.20 -10.41
CA ALA A 51 -4.03 -6.73 -9.06
C ALA A 51 -3.68 -5.65 -8.01
N TRP A 52 -2.70 -4.80 -8.33
CA TRP A 52 -2.28 -3.69 -7.48
C TRP A 52 -3.42 -2.67 -7.32
N LEU A 53 -4.09 -2.30 -8.41
CA LEU A 53 -5.20 -1.35 -8.38
C LEU A 53 -6.39 -1.90 -7.59
N LEU A 54 -6.68 -3.20 -7.74
CA LEU A 54 -7.72 -3.87 -6.96
C LEU A 54 -7.40 -3.84 -5.46
N TRP A 55 -6.15 -4.11 -5.09
CA TRP A 55 -5.68 -4.05 -3.71
C TRP A 55 -5.69 -2.63 -3.13
N TRP A 56 -5.30 -1.62 -3.91
CA TRP A 56 -5.41 -0.22 -3.48
C TRP A 56 -6.87 0.18 -3.22
N LYS A 57 -7.78 -0.19 -4.12
CA LYS A 57 -9.22 0.11 -3.98
C LYS A 57 -9.85 -0.60 -2.79
N SER A 58 -9.40 -1.79 -2.42
CA SER A 58 -9.91 -2.48 -1.21
C SER A 58 -9.48 -1.80 0.09
N ASN A 59 -8.45 -0.95 0.05
CA ASN A 59 -7.99 -0.15 1.18
C ASN A 59 -8.53 1.28 1.17
N LYS A 60 -9.38 1.63 0.20
CA LYS A 60 -10.03 2.93 0.15
C LYS A 60 -10.85 3.15 1.43
N PRO A 61 -10.79 4.33 2.06
CA PRO A 61 -11.66 4.65 3.19
C PRO A 61 -13.14 4.41 2.80
N LEU A 62 -13.91 3.76 3.66
CA LEU A 62 -15.35 3.61 3.43
C LEU A 62 -16.01 4.99 3.60
N SER A 63 -16.84 5.40 2.64
CA SER A 63 -17.72 6.54 2.85
C SER A 63 -18.73 6.17 3.92
N GLN A 64 -18.61 6.73 5.12
CA GLN A 64 -19.74 6.78 6.03
C GLN A 64 -20.75 7.77 5.44
N ALA A 65 -21.63 7.29 4.57
CA ALA A 65 -22.86 7.97 4.27
C ALA A 65 -23.88 6.96 3.77
N VAL A 66 -24.82 6.65 4.68
CA VAL A 66 -26.22 6.53 4.29
C VAL A 66 -26.54 7.82 3.51
N ASP A 67 -26.97 7.66 2.26
CA ASP A 67 -27.47 8.69 1.34
C ASP A 67 -26.47 9.72 0.73
N ASP A 68 -26.14 9.48 -0.54
CA ASP A 68 -26.06 10.44 -1.66
C ASP A 68 -25.36 11.81 -1.51
N LEU A 69 -24.18 11.85 -0.89
CA LEU A 69 -23.14 12.85 -1.20
C LEU A 69 -21.78 12.15 -1.31
N PRO A 70 -20.85 12.56 -2.20
CA PRO A 70 -19.52 11.96 -2.27
C PRO A 70 -18.81 12.32 -0.98
N ALA A 71 -18.92 11.44 0.01
CA ALA A 71 -18.40 11.67 1.34
C ALA A 71 -16.96 12.14 1.21
N ASN A 72 -16.66 13.24 1.89
CA ASN A 72 -15.35 13.54 2.44
C ASN A 72 -14.67 12.21 2.83
N LEU A 73 -13.91 11.64 1.90
CA LEU A 73 -13.13 10.45 2.12
C LEU A 73 -11.93 10.97 2.88
N ASP A 74 -11.95 10.79 4.20
CA ASP A 74 -10.80 11.13 5.01
C ASP A 74 -9.68 10.15 4.68
N TRP A 75 -8.83 10.51 3.72
CA TRP A 75 -7.64 9.75 3.37
C TRP A 75 -6.58 9.80 4.46
N ALA A 76 -6.73 10.63 5.51
CA ALA A 76 -5.85 10.60 6.67
C ALA A 76 -5.93 9.28 7.44
N VAL A 77 -6.99 8.47 7.26
CA VAL A 77 -7.02 7.09 7.79
C VAL A 77 -5.93 6.19 7.17
N LEU A 78 -5.40 6.57 6.01
CA LEU A 78 -4.25 5.92 5.41
C LEU A 78 -2.91 6.42 5.96
N ASN A 79 -2.92 7.38 6.91
CA ASN A 79 -1.73 7.78 7.67
C ASN A 79 -1.33 6.70 8.70
N VAL A 80 -1.18 5.49 8.18
CA VAL A 80 -0.70 4.30 8.85
C VAL A 80 0.70 4.02 8.35
N THR A 81 1.57 3.71 9.30
CA THR A 81 3.02 3.62 9.10
C THR A 81 3.50 2.22 9.45
N GLY A 82 4.66 1.83 8.93
CA GLY A 82 5.18 0.47 9.07
C GLY A 82 4.84 -0.42 7.87
N PRO A 83 5.06 -1.75 8.00
CA PRO A 83 5.15 -2.68 6.87
C PRO A 83 3.86 -2.89 6.09
N ASN A 84 2.73 -2.41 6.61
CA ASN A 84 1.42 -2.48 5.97
C ASN A 84 0.76 -1.09 5.95
N GLY A 85 1.56 -0.03 5.77
CA GLY A 85 1.09 1.35 5.70
C GLY A 85 1.05 1.91 4.27
N LEU A 86 0.66 3.18 4.12
CA LEU A 86 0.59 3.86 2.82
C LEU A 86 1.94 3.88 2.07
N LEU A 87 3.04 3.97 2.81
CA LEU A 87 4.38 3.96 2.22
C LEU A 87 4.63 2.67 1.41
N LEU A 88 4.01 1.53 1.76
CA LEU A 88 4.14 0.28 1.00
C LEU A 88 3.53 0.42 -0.42
N PHE A 89 2.40 1.10 -0.54
CA PHE A 89 1.79 1.40 -1.83
C PHE A 89 2.69 2.33 -2.66
N MET A 90 3.21 3.40 -2.06
CA MET A 90 4.11 4.33 -2.75
C MET A 90 5.37 3.65 -3.24
N LEU A 91 5.95 2.75 -2.44
CA LEU A 91 7.12 1.99 -2.87
C LEU A 91 6.80 1.00 -3.98
N SER A 92 5.69 0.28 -3.88
CA SER A 92 5.32 -0.68 -4.92
C SER A 92 4.97 -0.03 -6.25
N LEU A 93 4.65 1.28 -6.29
CA LEU A 93 4.58 2.08 -7.52
C LEU A 93 5.93 2.45 -8.11
N ALA A 94 7.01 2.44 -7.32
CA ALA A 94 8.33 2.87 -7.78
C ALA A 94 9.15 1.75 -8.42
N TRP A 95 8.66 0.50 -8.42
CA TRP A 95 9.42 -0.67 -8.90
C TRP A 95 9.16 -1.04 -10.37
N TRP A 96 8.26 -0.34 -11.06
CA TRP A 96 7.78 -0.69 -12.41
C TRP A 96 7.34 0.52 -13.22
#